data_AF-A0AAW0BMT8-F1
#
_entry.id   AF-A0AAW0BMT8-F1
#
_cell.length_a   1.000
_cell.length_b   1.000
_cell.length_c   1.000
_cell.angle_alpha   90.00
_cell.angle_beta   90.00
_cell.angle_gamma   90.00
#
_symmetry.space_group_name_H-M   'P 1'
#
loop_
_entity.id
_entity.type
_entity.pdbx_description
1 polymer ?
#
loop_
_entity_poly.entity_id
_entity_poly.type
_entity_poly.pdbx_seq_one_letter_code
_entity_poly.pdbx_strand_id
1 'polypeptide(L)'
;MNTLPKAETGAWRELISFQVTRRIAQLYGGKHSKAWHTNMVFGDPPADFDPTTLTPEQQVALARTEGLMKKGMGYRLQQSTQPQTLAYAMTDSPVGLLAWIYEKLVAWTDRYNWMDDEVLTWVSIFYFSRTGPVGSFRIYFEAMGNETTPFQAFREGATPEIPLGLSHFPGDLVVVPKSWSRMMGNVVFDSEVHEAGGHFPAYEQPEALAGDLRQMFGQGGSAYGVVSGKSGY
;
A
#
# COMPACT_ATOMS: atom_id res chain seq x y z
N MET A 1 31.68 -2.08 11.59
CA MET A 1 30.33 -2.67 11.56
C MET A 1 29.33 -1.55 11.81
N ASN A 2 28.83 -0.90 10.75
CA ASN A 2 27.81 0.13 10.86
C ASN A 2 26.62 -0.33 10.02
N THR A 3 25.58 -0.82 10.68
CA THR A 3 24.27 -1.05 10.08
C THR A 3 23.59 0.32 9.93
N LEU A 4 23.42 0.75 8.68
CA LEU A 4 22.62 1.92 8.33
C LEU A 4 21.17 1.71 8.82
N PRO A 5 20.49 2.75 9.34
CA PRO A 5 19.07 2.64 9.66
C PRO A 5 18.27 2.48 8.37
N LYS A 6 17.44 1.43 8.31
CA LYS A 6 16.42 1.25 7.26
C LYS A 6 15.37 2.35 7.43
N ALA A 7 15.57 3.47 6.76
CA ALA A 7 14.52 4.47 6.57
C ALA A 7 13.60 3.99 5.43
N GLU A 8 12.64 3.13 5.75
CA GLU A 8 11.52 2.86 4.85
C GLU A 8 10.56 4.06 4.89
N THR A 9 10.45 4.76 3.75
CA THR A 9 9.65 5.97 3.62
C THR A 9 8.16 5.64 3.68
N GLY A 10 7.45 6.31 4.58
CA GLY A 10 6.17 5.86 5.10
C GLY A 10 4.86 6.03 4.29
N ALA A 11 3.88 5.20 4.66
CA ALA A 11 2.40 5.24 4.59
C ALA A 11 1.66 5.98 3.50
N TRP A 12 1.97 7.26 3.33
CA TRP A 12 1.26 8.22 2.48
C TRP A 12 1.44 7.91 0.99
N ARG A 13 2.25 6.90 0.73
CA ARG A 13 2.55 6.43 -0.60
C ARG A 13 1.72 5.21 -0.94
N GLU A 14 1.25 4.34 -0.04
CA GLU A 14 0.90 2.95 -0.40
C GLU A 14 -0.18 2.77 -1.48
N LEU A 15 -1.28 3.53 -1.49
CA LEU A 15 -2.21 3.52 -2.63
C LEU A 15 -1.50 3.90 -3.93
N ILE A 16 -0.67 4.92 -3.89
CA ILE A 16 0.09 5.42 -5.03
C ILE A 16 1.35 4.56 -5.28
N SER A 17 1.93 3.90 -4.29
CA SER A 17 3.05 2.97 -4.39
C SER A 17 2.59 1.72 -5.08
N PHE A 18 1.41 1.19 -4.72
CA PHE A 18 0.76 0.13 -5.47
C PHE A 18 0.59 0.54 -6.93
N GLN A 19 0.09 1.76 -7.20
CA GLN A 19 -0.05 2.26 -8.57
C GLN A 19 1.29 2.37 -9.30
N VAL A 20 2.33 2.90 -8.63
CA VAL A 20 3.68 3.04 -9.19
C VAL A 20 4.29 1.66 -9.48
N THR A 21 4.23 0.73 -8.53
CA THR A 21 4.73 -0.64 -8.67
C THR A 21 4.00 -1.38 -9.79
N ARG A 22 2.66 -1.30 -9.83
CA ARG A 22 1.88 -1.87 -10.94
C ARG A 22 2.25 -1.21 -12.26
N ARG A 23 2.42 0.11 -12.31
CA ARG A 23 2.79 0.84 -13.53
C ARG A 23 4.19 0.44 -14.02
N ILE A 24 5.14 0.23 -13.11
CA ILE A 24 6.46 -0.33 -13.44
C ILE A 24 6.31 -1.74 -14.02
N ALA A 25 5.47 -2.59 -13.42
CA ALA A 25 5.18 -3.93 -13.95
C ALA A 25 4.53 -3.88 -15.35
N GLN A 26 3.62 -2.93 -15.61
CA GLN A 26 3.01 -2.74 -16.93
C GLN A 26 4.01 -2.28 -17.99
N LEU A 27 4.79 -1.24 -17.69
CA LEU A 27 5.65 -0.58 -18.66
C LEU A 27 6.95 -1.36 -18.93
N TYR A 28 7.46 -2.02 -17.90
CA TYR A 28 8.78 -2.66 -17.92
C TYR A 28 8.74 -4.17 -17.64
N GLY A 29 7.55 -4.74 -17.50
CA GLY A 29 7.33 -6.17 -17.31
C GLY A 29 7.98 -7.01 -18.40
N GLY A 30 8.60 -8.12 -18.00
CA GLY A 30 9.30 -9.04 -18.89
C GLY A 30 10.66 -8.52 -19.36
N LYS A 31 10.92 -7.20 -19.32
CA LYS A 31 12.20 -6.58 -19.71
C LYS A 31 13.08 -6.28 -18.50
N HIS A 32 12.66 -5.33 -17.66
CA HIS A 32 13.42 -4.85 -16.50
C HIS A 32 12.73 -5.12 -15.17
N SER A 33 11.41 -5.23 -15.16
CA SER A 33 10.64 -5.76 -14.03
C SER A 33 10.28 -7.21 -14.31
N LYS A 34 10.71 -8.12 -13.44
CA LYS A 34 10.55 -9.58 -13.63
C LYS A 34 9.45 -10.18 -12.78
N ALA A 35 9.17 -9.59 -11.63
CA ALA A 35 8.09 -9.96 -10.72
C ALA A 35 7.80 -8.76 -9.81
N TRP A 36 6.64 -8.77 -9.14
CA TRP A 36 6.25 -7.72 -8.20
C TRP A 36 5.42 -8.29 -7.05
N HIS A 37 5.40 -7.59 -5.93
CA HIS A 37 4.71 -7.99 -4.71
C HIS A 37 3.97 -6.80 -4.12
N THR A 38 2.81 -7.02 -3.50
CA THR A 38 2.05 -5.99 -2.80
C THR A 38 1.39 -6.54 -1.54
N ASN A 39 1.44 -5.77 -0.45
CA ASN A 39 0.61 -5.95 0.74
C ASN A 39 -0.68 -5.13 0.69
N MET A 40 -0.84 -4.27 -0.33
CA MET A 40 -2.08 -3.55 -0.58
C MET A 40 -2.88 -4.29 -1.63
N VAL A 41 -3.88 -5.03 -1.17
CA VAL A 41 -4.61 -6.00 -1.99
C VAL A 41 -5.97 -5.44 -2.38
N PHE A 42 -6.27 -5.43 -3.68
CA PHE A 42 -7.55 -4.99 -4.23
C PHE A 42 -8.28 -6.16 -4.89
N GLY A 43 -9.57 -6.00 -5.14
CA GLY A 43 -10.33 -6.98 -5.90
C GLY A 43 -11.77 -6.50 -6.04
N ASP A 44 -12.27 -6.51 -7.27
CA ASP A 44 -13.69 -6.28 -7.52
C ASP A 44 -14.43 -7.63 -7.38
N PRO A 45 -15.69 -7.63 -6.92
CA PRO A 45 -16.52 -8.82 -6.98
C PRO A 45 -16.69 -9.28 -8.44
N PRO A 46 -16.76 -10.60 -8.70
CA PRO A 46 -17.08 -11.09 -10.04
C PRO A 46 -18.48 -10.62 -10.48
N ALA A 47 -18.71 -10.56 -11.79
CA ALA A 47 -19.95 -9.98 -12.33
C ALA A 47 -21.22 -10.73 -11.89
N ASP A 48 -21.11 -12.03 -11.62
CA ASP A 48 -22.15 -12.93 -11.12
C ASP A 48 -22.10 -13.12 -9.59
N PHE A 49 -21.42 -12.22 -8.88
CA PHE A 49 -21.30 -12.29 -7.42
C PHE A 49 -22.66 -12.25 -6.71
N ASP A 50 -22.92 -13.27 -5.90
CA ASP A 50 -24.03 -13.32 -4.96
C ASP A 50 -23.56 -12.95 -3.54
N PRO A 51 -24.00 -11.81 -2.97
CA PRO A 51 -23.63 -11.38 -1.62
C PRO A 51 -23.93 -12.39 -0.51
N THR A 52 -24.89 -13.30 -0.73
CA THR A 52 -25.23 -14.33 0.27
C THR A 52 -24.15 -15.40 0.43
N THR A 53 -23.21 -15.47 -0.52
CA THR A 53 -22.06 -16.39 -0.46
C THR A 53 -20.93 -15.90 0.46
N LEU A 54 -21.01 -14.66 0.96
CA LEU A 54 -20.01 -14.12 1.88
C LEU A 54 -20.14 -14.75 3.27
N THR A 55 -19.02 -15.22 3.78
CA THR A 55 -18.87 -15.59 5.19
C THR A 55 -19.08 -14.38 6.12
N PRO A 56 -19.49 -14.57 7.38
CA PRO A 56 -19.62 -13.48 8.34
C PRO A 56 -18.36 -12.62 8.45
N GLU A 57 -17.18 -13.25 8.43
CA GLU A 57 -15.88 -12.58 8.52
C GLU A 57 -15.63 -11.68 7.31
N GLN A 58 -15.97 -12.14 6.11
CA GLN A 58 -15.87 -11.34 4.88
C GLN A 58 -16.85 -10.16 4.89
N GLN A 59 -18.07 -10.35 5.40
CA GLN A 59 -19.05 -9.26 5.54
C GLN A 59 -18.52 -8.16 6.47
N VAL A 60 -17.94 -8.55 7.61
CA VAL A 60 -17.32 -7.60 8.55
C VAL A 60 -16.14 -6.86 7.90
N ALA A 61 -15.26 -7.57 7.19
CA ALA A 61 -14.12 -6.96 6.51
C ALA A 61 -14.53 -5.95 5.42
N LEU A 62 -15.53 -6.30 4.62
CA LEU A 62 -16.07 -5.42 3.58
C LEU A 62 -16.78 -4.20 4.18
N ALA A 63 -17.57 -4.38 5.24
CA ALA A 63 -18.23 -3.28 5.94
C ALA A 63 -17.21 -2.32 6.59
N ARG A 64 -16.11 -2.84 7.14
CA ARG A 64 -14.99 -2.03 7.66
C ARG A 64 -14.35 -1.21 6.53
N THR A 65 -14.04 -1.85 5.42
CA THR A 65 -13.49 -1.22 4.22
C THR A 65 -14.41 -0.10 3.73
N GLU A 66 -15.72 -0.37 3.61
CA GLU A 66 -16.71 0.63 3.20
C GLU A 66 -16.79 1.81 4.17
N GLY A 67 -16.76 1.55 5.48
CA GLY A 67 -16.74 2.57 6.53
C GLY A 67 -15.52 3.50 6.42
N LEU A 68 -14.33 2.91 6.24
CA LEU A 68 -13.08 3.65 6.04
C LEU A 68 -13.12 4.48 4.74
N MET A 69 -13.63 3.93 3.64
CA MET A 69 -13.75 4.66 2.39
C MET A 69 -14.74 5.83 2.47
N LYS A 70 -15.86 5.66 3.19
CA LYS A 70 -16.86 6.73 3.36
C LYS A 70 -16.37 7.87 4.25
N LYS A 71 -15.63 7.57 5.33
CA LYS A 71 -15.29 8.56 6.37
C LYS A 71 -13.82 8.96 6.41
N GLY A 72 -12.91 8.12 5.93
CA GLY A 72 -11.46 8.28 6.05
C GLY A 72 -10.78 9.03 4.89
N MET A 73 -11.52 9.42 3.86
CA MET A 73 -10.95 9.94 2.60
C MET A 73 -10.77 11.47 2.53
N GLY A 74 -11.07 12.21 3.61
CA GLY A 74 -10.94 13.67 3.63
C GLY A 74 -9.51 14.17 3.33
N TYR A 75 -8.50 13.50 3.88
CA TYR A 75 -7.09 13.83 3.64
C TYR A 75 -6.74 13.75 2.15
N ARG A 76 -7.25 12.70 1.48
CA ARG A 76 -7.00 12.39 0.08
C ARG A 76 -7.62 13.45 -0.82
N LEU A 77 -8.87 13.84 -0.56
CA LEU A 77 -9.55 14.89 -1.33
C LEU A 77 -8.85 16.24 -1.20
N GLN A 78 -8.38 16.59 0.00
CA GLN A 78 -7.65 17.83 0.22
C GLN A 78 -6.31 17.84 -0.52
N GLN A 79 -5.54 16.74 -0.43
CA GLN A 79 -4.25 16.62 -1.10
C GLN A 79 -4.39 16.50 -2.62
N SER A 80 -5.47 15.92 -3.14
CA SER A 80 -5.69 15.78 -4.58
C SER A 80 -6.16 17.07 -5.26
N THR A 81 -6.62 18.06 -4.50
CA THR A 81 -7.20 19.30 -5.06
C THR A 81 -6.39 20.54 -4.71
N GLN A 82 -5.96 20.66 -3.44
CA GLN A 82 -5.31 21.86 -2.90
C GLN A 82 -4.03 21.52 -2.11
N PRO A 83 -3.09 20.71 -2.65
CA PRO A 83 -1.92 20.24 -1.91
C PRO A 83 -1.01 21.37 -1.44
N GLN A 84 -0.82 22.41 -2.27
CA GLN A 84 0.06 23.54 -1.95
C GLN A 84 -0.50 24.37 -0.79
N THR A 85 -1.81 24.62 -0.79
CA THR A 85 -2.51 25.34 0.27
C THR A 85 -2.40 24.59 1.60
N LEU A 86 -2.68 23.27 1.60
CA LEU A 86 -2.51 22.43 2.78
C LEU A 86 -1.06 22.44 3.29
N ALA A 87 -0.09 22.37 2.37
CA ALA A 87 1.32 22.30 2.74
C ALA A 87 1.83 23.53 3.48
N TYR A 88 1.33 24.74 3.18
CA TYR A 88 1.69 25.94 3.96
C TYR A 88 1.32 25.78 5.42
N ALA A 89 0.09 25.35 5.71
CA ALA A 89 -0.37 25.12 7.09
C ALA A 89 0.44 24.03 7.81
N MET A 90 0.77 22.94 7.11
CA MET A 90 1.56 21.84 7.69
C MET A 90 3.04 22.17 7.85
N THR A 91 3.57 23.10 7.05
CA THR A 91 4.97 23.56 7.17
C THR A 91 5.12 24.53 8.35
N ASP A 92 4.14 25.42 8.54
CA ASP A 92 4.16 26.42 9.60
C ASP A 92 3.96 25.80 11.00
N SER A 93 3.17 24.73 11.11
CA SER A 93 2.86 24.09 12.38
C SER A 93 3.33 22.62 12.45
N PRO A 94 4.41 22.30 13.19
CA PRO A 94 4.83 20.91 13.41
C PRO A 94 3.78 20.10 14.18
N VAL A 95 2.99 20.74 15.05
CA VAL A 95 1.85 20.09 15.73
C VAL A 95 0.73 19.79 14.75
N GLY A 96 0.46 20.68 13.79
CA GLY A 96 -0.50 20.45 12.72
C GLY A 96 -0.10 19.27 11.85
N LEU A 97 1.18 19.20 11.44
CA LEU A 97 1.72 18.06 10.69
C LEU A 97 1.68 16.76 11.51
N LEU A 98 2.05 16.81 12.79
CA LEU A 98 1.95 15.66 13.71
C LEU A 98 0.52 15.14 13.76
N ALA A 99 -0.47 16.00 13.99
CA ALA A 99 -1.87 15.59 14.04
C ALA A 99 -2.33 14.98 12.71
N TRP A 100 -1.97 15.61 11.59
CA TRP A 100 -2.30 15.14 10.24
C TRP A 100 -1.74 13.74 9.97
N ILE A 101 -0.52 13.47 10.43
CA ILE A 101 0.15 12.18 10.22
C ILE A 101 -0.33 11.13 11.22
N TYR A 102 -0.31 11.45 12.50
CA TYR A 102 -0.58 10.54 13.60
C TYR A 102 -1.99 9.97 13.56
N GLU A 103 -2.99 10.75 13.10
CA GLU A 103 -4.35 10.25 12.90
C GLU A 103 -4.36 8.96 12.06
N LYS A 104 -3.53 8.88 11.02
CA LYS A 104 -3.48 7.72 10.13
C LYS A 104 -2.65 6.58 10.69
N LEU A 105 -1.55 6.90 11.39
CA LEU A 105 -0.78 5.89 12.13
C LEU A 105 -1.68 5.13 13.11
N VAL A 106 -2.58 5.83 13.82
CA VAL A 106 -3.55 5.17 14.70
C VAL A 106 -4.67 4.49 13.91
N ALA A 107 -5.31 5.20 12.97
CA ALA A 107 -6.53 4.70 12.32
C ALA A 107 -6.29 3.56 11.32
N TRP A 108 -5.08 3.42 10.78
CA TRP A 108 -4.76 2.45 9.71
C TRP A 108 -3.99 1.24 10.20
N THR A 109 -3.66 1.17 11.50
CA THR A 109 -2.98 0.02 12.11
C THR A 109 -3.95 -0.90 12.82
N ASP A 110 -3.55 -2.15 12.97
CA ASP A 110 -4.23 -3.13 13.81
C ASP A 110 -3.77 -2.98 15.26
N ARG A 111 -4.17 -1.85 15.88
CA ARG A 111 -3.89 -1.53 17.29
C ARG A 111 -2.40 -1.52 17.64
N TYR A 112 -1.56 -1.12 16.68
CA TYR A 112 -0.13 -1.01 16.91
C TYR A 112 0.18 0.03 18.00
N ASN A 113 1.01 -0.34 18.96
CA ASN A 113 1.39 0.55 20.05
C ASN A 113 2.56 1.44 19.61
N TRP A 114 2.22 2.54 18.95
CA TRP A 114 3.19 3.55 18.50
C TRP A 114 3.93 4.19 19.68
N MET A 115 5.25 4.13 19.64
CA MET A 115 6.10 4.84 20.58
C MET A 115 6.32 6.29 20.11
N ASP A 116 6.47 7.22 21.06
CA ASP A 116 6.68 8.64 20.76
C ASP A 116 7.82 8.86 19.75
N ASP A 117 8.95 8.17 19.91
CA ASP A 117 10.10 8.29 19.02
C ASP A 117 9.81 7.78 17.60
N GLU A 118 8.95 6.77 17.44
CA GLU A 118 8.55 6.28 16.12
C GLU A 118 7.70 7.34 15.41
N VAL A 119 6.67 7.84 16.09
CA VAL A 119 5.80 8.89 15.55
C VAL A 119 6.59 10.14 15.20
N LEU A 120 7.49 10.57 16.09
CA LEU A 120 8.35 11.72 15.85
C LEU A 120 9.33 11.50 14.70
N THR A 121 9.84 10.28 14.53
CA THR A 121 10.68 9.93 13.36
C THR A 121 9.87 10.08 12.07
N TRP A 122 8.65 9.54 12.03
CA TRP A 122 7.76 9.67 10.90
C TRP A 122 7.51 11.14 10.55
N VAL A 123 7.13 11.97 11.52
CA VAL A 123 6.86 13.40 11.29
C VAL A 123 8.11 14.16 10.87
N SER A 124 9.27 13.84 11.48
CA SER A 124 10.55 14.51 11.22
C SER A 124 11.02 14.34 9.77
N ILE A 125 10.77 13.18 9.15
CA ILE A 125 11.10 12.94 7.74
C ILE A 125 10.39 13.97 6.85
N PHE A 126 9.12 14.29 7.14
CA PHE A 126 8.35 15.25 6.36
C PHE A 126 8.79 16.67 6.69
N TYR A 127 8.91 16.98 7.99
CA TYR A 127 9.19 18.33 8.48
C TYR A 127 10.58 18.84 8.08
N PHE A 128 11.62 18.01 8.20
CA PHE A 128 13.00 18.41 7.92
C PHE A 128 13.45 18.12 6.48
N SER A 129 12.60 17.53 5.64
CA SER A 129 12.92 17.37 4.22
C SER A 129 12.98 18.73 3.52
N ARG A 130 13.88 18.88 2.52
CA ARG A 130 14.01 20.12 1.75
C ARG A 130 12.70 20.56 1.10
N THR A 131 11.88 19.60 0.68
CA THR A 131 10.57 19.87 0.07
C THR A 131 9.49 20.12 1.11
N GLY A 132 9.71 19.79 2.39
CA GLY A 132 8.66 19.79 3.40
C GLY A 132 7.48 18.86 3.05
N PRO A 133 6.31 19.06 3.69
CA PRO A 133 5.10 18.28 3.45
C PRO A 133 4.57 18.32 2.00
N VAL A 134 4.82 19.42 1.25
CA VAL A 134 4.30 19.54 -0.12
C VAL A 134 4.84 18.47 -1.06
N GLY A 135 6.09 18.04 -0.84
CA GLY A 135 6.73 17.01 -1.65
C GLY A 135 5.96 15.69 -1.63
N SER A 136 5.36 15.35 -0.49
CA SER A 136 4.51 14.17 -0.35
C SER A 136 3.05 14.39 -0.68
N PHE A 137 2.50 15.60 -0.57
CA PHE A 137 1.08 15.85 -0.82
C PHE A 137 0.78 15.95 -2.32
N ARG A 138 1.70 16.52 -3.09
CA ARG A 138 1.49 16.78 -4.52
C ARG A 138 1.30 15.51 -5.35
N ILE A 139 1.81 14.38 -4.87
CA ILE A 139 1.62 13.09 -5.55
C ILE A 139 0.12 12.72 -5.69
N TYR A 140 -0.74 13.10 -4.75
CA TYR A 140 -2.19 12.88 -4.83
C TYR A 140 -2.83 13.76 -5.91
N PHE A 141 -2.38 15.01 -6.04
CA PHE A 141 -2.85 15.90 -7.10
C PHE A 141 -2.48 15.36 -8.48
N GLU A 142 -1.24 14.93 -8.68
CA GLU A 142 -0.82 14.35 -9.96
C GLU A 142 -1.53 13.00 -10.25
N ALA A 143 -1.79 12.21 -9.20
CA ALA A 143 -2.44 10.89 -9.35
C ALA A 143 -3.97 10.95 -9.52
N MET A 144 -4.63 12.02 -9.08
CA MET A 144 -6.09 12.07 -8.98
C MET A 144 -6.73 13.37 -9.52
N GLY A 145 -5.96 14.41 -9.83
CA GLY A 145 -6.45 15.74 -10.22
C GLY A 145 -6.69 15.96 -11.72
N ASN A 146 -6.31 15.03 -12.60
CA ASN A 146 -6.39 15.21 -14.07
C ASN A 146 -7.54 14.42 -14.71
N GLU A 147 -8.05 14.89 -15.86
CA GLU A 147 -9.19 14.30 -16.60
C GLU A 147 -8.95 12.86 -17.10
N THR A 148 -7.69 12.46 -17.28
CA THR A 148 -7.27 11.06 -17.44
C THR A 148 -6.37 10.71 -16.26
N THR A 149 -6.98 10.35 -15.14
CA THR A 149 -6.22 10.05 -13.92
C THR A 149 -5.36 8.79 -14.12
N PRO A 150 -4.20 8.68 -13.47
CA PRO A 150 -3.54 7.39 -13.23
C PRO A 150 -4.49 6.32 -12.66
N PHE A 151 -5.56 6.71 -11.97
CA PHE A 151 -6.62 5.82 -11.51
C PHE A 151 -7.53 5.29 -12.66
N GLN A 152 -7.83 6.09 -13.68
CA GLN A 152 -8.47 5.62 -14.91
C GLN A 152 -7.52 4.76 -15.74
N ALA A 153 -6.27 5.21 -15.91
CA ALA A 153 -5.24 4.39 -16.58
C ALA A 153 -4.96 3.07 -15.82
N PHE A 154 -5.21 3.02 -14.50
CA PHE A 154 -5.21 1.80 -13.72
C PHE A 154 -6.34 0.86 -14.12
N ARG A 155 -7.57 1.36 -14.24
CA ARG A 155 -8.76 0.56 -14.63
C ARG A 155 -8.72 0.14 -16.10
N GLU A 156 -8.18 0.98 -16.96
CA GLU A 156 -8.20 0.81 -18.43
C GLU A 156 -6.90 0.21 -18.97
N GLY A 157 -5.82 0.24 -18.19
CA GLY A 157 -4.52 -0.29 -18.59
C GLY A 157 -4.43 -1.81 -18.46
N ALA A 158 -3.70 -2.43 -19.39
CA ALA A 158 -3.46 -3.87 -19.41
C ALA A 158 -2.93 -4.39 -18.06
N THR A 159 -3.48 -5.51 -17.61
CA THR A 159 -3.02 -6.19 -16.40
C THR A 159 -1.60 -6.73 -16.62
N PRO A 160 -0.64 -6.47 -15.70
CA PRO A 160 0.70 -7.04 -15.84
C PRO A 160 0.69 -8.57 -15.90
N GLU A 161 1.41 -9.13 -16.86
CA GLU A 161 1.54 -10.58 -17.04
C GLU A 161 2.68 -11.19 -16.20
N ILE A 162 3.57 -10.37 -15.65
CA ILE A 162 4.68 -10.84 -14.81
C ILE A 162 4.17 -11.37 -13.46
N PRO A 163 4.87 -12.34 -12.84
CA PRO A 163 4.51 -12.91 -11.54
C PRO A 163 4.20 -11.87 -10.46
N LEU A 164 3.05 -12.04 -9.81
CA LEU A 164 2.53 -11.20 -8.73
C LEU A 164 2.44 -12.00 -7.42
N GLY A 165 2.90 -11.39 -6.32
CA GLY A 165 2.67 -11.88 -4.97
C GLY A 165 1.77 -10.98 -4.14
N LEU A 166 0.86 -11.58 -3.37
CA LEU A 166 -0.09 -10.90 -2.49
C LEU A 166 0.15 -11.30 -1.03
N SER A 167 0.27 -10.32 -0.14
CA SER A 167 0.23 -10.50 1.31
C SER A 167 -1.05 -9.93 1.89
N HIS A 168 -1.73 -10.70 2.75
CA HIS A 168 -3.03 -10.34 3.31
C HIS A 168 -2.94 -10.01 4.80
N PHE A 169 -3.19 -8.76 5.15
CA PHE A 169 -3.22 -8.28 6.54
C PHE A 169 -4.65 -7.87 6.93
N PRO A 170 -5.20 -8.40 8.05
CA PRO A 170 -6.63 -8.28 8.37
C PRO A 170 -7.07 -6.85 8.71
N GLY A 171 -6.13 -6.00 9.13
CA GLY A 171 -6.35 -4.59 9.50
C GLY A 171 -6.13 -3.57 8.38
N ASP A 172 -5.77 -3.98 7.15
CA ASP A 172 -5.45 -3.05 6.05
C ASP A 172 -6.66 -2.19 5.63
N LEU A 173 -6.49 -1.11 4.88
CA LEU A 173 -7.55 -0.19 4.46
C LEU A 173 -8.63 -0.85 3.62
N VAL A 174 -8.21 -1.79 2.76
CA VAL A 174 -9.07 -2.55 1.87
C VAL A 174 -8.83 -4.02 2.14
N VAL A 175 -9.86 -4.70 2.62
CA VAL A 175 -9.82 -6.15 2.83
C VAL A 175 -10.96 -6.78 2.04
N VAL A 176 -10.57 -7.56 1.05
CA VAL A 176 -11.48 -8.24 0.13
C VAL A 176 -11.26 -9.76 0.21
N PRO A 177 -12.27 -10.57 -0.16
CA PRO A 177 -12.09 -12.01 -0.32
C PRO A 177 -10.90 -12.34 -1.25
N LYS A 178 -10.11 -13.36 -0.88
CA LYS A 178 -8.99 -13.85 -1.71
C LYS A 178 -9.41 -14.24 -3.13
N SER A 179 -10.64 -14.72 -3.31
CA SER A 179 -11.19 -15.02 -4.63
C SER A 179 -11.27 -13.78 -5.53
N TRP A 180 -11.47 -12.59 -4.97
CA TRP A 180 -11.51 -11.34 -5.71
C TRP A 180 -10.10 -10.85 -6.03
N SER A 181 -9.20 -10.91 -5.05
CA SER A 181 -7.83 -10.43 -5.25
C SER A 181 -7.00 -11.29 -6.18
N ARG A 182 -7.30 -12.59 -6.31
CA ARG A 182 -6.65 -13.45 -7.30
C ARG A 182 -6.86 -12.99 -8.75
N MET A 183 -7.87 -12.16 -9.00
CA MET A 183 -8.13 -11.57 -10.32
C MET A 183 -7.25 -10.34 -10.63
N MET A 184 -6.40 -9.89 -9.71
CA MET A 184 -5.54 -8.71 -9.90
C MET A 184 -4.48 -8.88 -11.01
N GLY A 185 -4.13 -10.11 -11.38
CA GLY A 185 -3.16 -10.41 -12.42
C GLY A 185 -2.61 -11.83 -12.33
N ASN A 186 -1.37 -12.03 -12.79
CA ASN A 186 -0.68 -13.31 -12.71
C ASN A 186 -0.21 -13.63 -11.28
N VAL A 187 -1.15 -13.91 -10.38
CA VAL A 187 -0.88 -14.21 -8.97
C VAL A 187 -0.22 -15.59 -8.86
N VAL A 188 1.07 -15.60 -8.52
CA VAL A 188 1.87 -16.83 -8.30
C VAL A 188 2.15 -17.08 -6.83
N PHE A 189 1.95 -16.08 -5.98
CA PHE A 189 2.09 -16.15 -4.54
C PHE A 189 0.90 -15.44 -3.90
N ASP A 190 0.26 -16.11 -2.95
CA ASP A 190 -0.96 -15.63 -2.29
C ASP A 190 -0.92 -16.11 -0.85
N SER A 191 -0.47 -15.24 0.06
CA SER A 191 -0.30 -15.59 1.47
C SER A 191 -1.63 -16.05 2.07
N GLU A 192 -1.58 -16.85 3.14
CA GLU A 192 -2.74 -16.90 4.03
C GLU A 192 -2.97 -15.54 4.69
N VAL A 193 -4.20 -15.31 5.15
CA VAL A 193 -4.50 -14.10 5.91
C VAL A 193 -3.72 -14.18 7.22
N HIS A 194 -2.82 -13.22 7.45
CA HIS A 194 -2.01 -13.16 8.66
C HIS A 194 -2.88 -12.96 9.90
N GLU A 195 -2.37 -13.38 11.07
CA GLU A 195 -3.12 -13.31 12.33
C GLU A 195 -3.39 -11.87 12.80
N ALA A 196 -2.52 -10.93 12.44
CA ALA A 196 -2.58 -9.53 12.83
C ALA A 196 -1.91 -8.64 11.79
N GLY A 197 -2.06 -7.33 11.96
CA GLY A 197 -1.40 -6.30 11.16
C GLY A 197 -2.37 -5.51 10.29
N GLY A 198 -2.09 -4.23 10.15
CA GLY A 198 -2.86 -3.28 9.37
C GLY A 198 -2.17 -2.84 8.09
N HIS A 199 -2.31 -1.54 7.80
CA HIS A 199 -1.79 -0.93 6.60
C HIS A 199 -0.26 -0.80 6.59
N PHE A 200 0.42 -0.90 7.75
CA PHE A 200 1.88 -0.78 7.83
C PHE A 200 2.53 -2.09 8.25
N PRO A 201 2.39 -3.18 7.49
CA PRO A 201 2.88 -4.49 7.91
C PRO A 201 4.41 -4.51 8.09
N ALA A 202 5.16 -3.65 7.41
CA ALA A 202 6.60 -3.52 7.63
C ALA A 202 6.96 -3.00 9.04
N TYR A 203 6.07 -2.24 9.68
CA TYR A 203 6.20 -1.80 11.08
C TYR A 203 5.49 -2.75 12.05
N GLU A 204 4.27 -3.17 11.68
CA GLU A 204 3.39 -3.94 12.57
C GLU A 204 3.78 -5.41 12.67
N GLN A 205 4.14 -6.01 11.53
CA GLN A 205 4.42 -7.44 11.38
C GLN A 205 5.62 -7.68 10.44
N PRO A 206 6.80 -7.12 10.74
CA PRO A 206 7.95 -7.11 9.83
C PRO A 206 8.36 -8.53 9.40
N GLU A 207 8.30 -9.50 10.31
CA GLU A 207 8.70 -10.87 10.00
C GLU A 207 7.67 -11.62 9.16
N ALA A 208 6.38 -11.28 9.28
CA ALA A 208 5.35 -11.83 8.42
C ALA A 208 5.55 -11.37 6.97
N LEU A 209 5.71 -10.06 6.76
CA LEU A 209 5.95 -9.50 5.42
C LEU A 209 7.29 -9.97 4.84
N ALA A 210 8.36 -10.01 5.64
CA ALA A 210 9.64 -10.53 5.19
C ALA A 210 9.57 -12.03 4.90
N GLY A 211 8.80 -12.80 5.67
CA GLY A 211 8.53 -14.21 5.44
C GLY A 211 7.88 -14.45 4.08
N ASP A 212 6.83 -13.70 3.76
CA ASP A 212 6.13 -13.78 2.47
C ASP A 212 7.07 -13.48 1.29
N LEU A 213 7.87 -12.41 1.39
CA LEU A 213 8.87 -12.08 0.37
C LEU A 213 9.91 -13.20 0.20
N ARG A 214 10.39 -13.79 1.30
CA ARG A 214 11.33 -14.92 1.24
C ARG A 214 10.67 -16.17 0.65
N GLN A 215 9.39 -16.42 0.93
CA GLN A 215 8.67 -17.56 0.36
C GLN A 215 8.41 -17.40 -1.13
N MET A 216 8.11 -16.19 -1.59
CA MET A 216 7.92 -15.90 -3.01
C MET A 216 9.24 -15.95 -3.79
N PHE A 217 10.27 -15.24 -3.31
CA PHE A 217 11.51 -15.01 -4.07
C PHE A 217 12.67 -15.94 -3.71
N GLY A 218 12.62 -16.59 -2.55
CA GLY A 218 13.67 -17.49 -2.08
C GLY A 218 13.70 -18.82 -2.82
N GLN A 219 14.69 -19.66 -2.47
CA GLN A 219 14.88 -20.96 -3.12
C GLN A 219 13.64 -21.85 -3.04
N GLY A 220 13.15 -22.29 -4.21
CA GLY A 220 11.93 -23.10 -4.31
C GLY A 220 10.62 -22.30 -4.25
N GLY A 221 10.71 -20.97 -4.12
CA GLY A 221 9.57 -20.07 -4.18
C GLY A 221 8.97 -19.92 -5.58
N SER A 222 7.76 -19.40 -5.66
CA SER A 222 7.01 -19.32 -6.92
C SER A 222 7.57 -18.32 -7.93
N ALA A 223 8.39 -17.37 -7.49
CA ALA A 223 9.15 -16.45 -8.35
C ALA A 223 10.66 -16.75 -8.35
N TYR A 224 11.06 -17.91 -7.84
CA TYR A 224 12.47 -18.33 -7.87
C TYR A 224 12.98 -18.45 -9.31
N GLY A 225 14.17 -17.92 -9.59
CA GLY A 225 14.79 -17.99 -10.91
C GLY A 225 14.12 -17.12 -11.99
N VAL A 226 13.19 -16.21 -11.60
CA VAL A 226 12.56 -15.27 -12.55
C VAL A 226 13.57 -14.34 -13.24
N VAL A 227 14.78 -14.21 -12.66
CA VAL A 227 15.94 -13.59 -13.28
C VAL A 227 16.91 -14.68 -13.73
N SER A 228 17.07 -14.85 -15.05
CA SER A 228 17.97 -15.86 -15.62
C SER A 228 19.39 -15.73 -15.09
N GLY A 229 20.00 -16.87 -14.70
CA GLY A 229 21.37 -16.92 -14.18
C GLY A 229 21.56 -16.34 -12.78
N LYS A 230 20.47 -15.98 -12.09
CA LYS A 230 20.49 -15.54 -10.69
C LYS A 230 19.62 -16.48 -9.86
N SER A 231 20.19 -16.99 -8.78
CA SER A 231 19.44 -17.82 -7.82
C SER A 231 18.55 -17.01 -6.89
N GLY A 232 18.56 -15.68 -6.97
CA GLY A 232 17.77 -14.82 -6.08
C GLY A 232 18.26 -14.87 -4.64
N TYR A 233 18.99 -13.83 -4.23
CA TYR A 233 19.13 -13.28 -2.87
C TYR A 233 20.06 -12.06 -2.99
#